data_AF-A0A961SS21-F1
#
_entry.id   AF-A0A961SS21-F1
#
_cell.length_a   1.000
_cell.length_b   1.000
_cell.length_c   1.000
_cell.angle_alpha   90.00
_cell.angle_beta   90.00
_cell.angle_gamma   90.00
#
_symmetry.space_group_name_H-M   'P 1'
#
loop_
_entity.id
_entity.type
_entity.pdbx_description
1 polymer ?
#
loop_
_entity_poly.entity_id
_entity_poly.type
_entity_poly.pdbx_seq_one_letter_code
_entity_poly.pdbx_strand_id
1 'polypeptide(L)'
;FNTWAEAGTVEAENPDVVIIATGGLPHTDVLASGNELVVSSWDIISGDVKPGTNVLIFDDAGDHAGLQAAEILANAGARVEVMTPDRAFAPEVMAMNLVPYMRSLQKRDVTFTVTYRLDAVEKNGNQLVAHVGSDYGGVAKQQTVDQVVVNHGTIPLDDLYFELRPRSSNLGAVNYDELIEGKNQSVMRNPDGKYRLYRIGDAVAARNTHAAIYDALRLVKDI
;
A
#
# COMPACT_ATOMS: atom_id res chain seq x y z
N PHE A 1 13.95 -16.16 -10.51
CA PHE A 1 13.10 -14.96 -10.62
C PHE A 1 12.13 -15.19 -11.76
N ASN A 2 10.83 -14.87 -11.59
CA ASN A 2 9.69 -15.28 -12.45
C ASN A 2 9.06 -16.65 -12.11
N THR A 3 8.98 -17.00 -10.83
CA THR A 3 8.20 -18.18 -10.40
C THR A 3 7.10 -17.70 -9.49
N TRP A 4 5.84 -17.85 -9.93
CA TRP A 4 4.69 -17.61 -9.07
C TRP A 4 4.52 -18.82 -8.14
N ALA A 5 4.54 -18.57 -6.83
CA ALA A 5 4.39 -19.64 -5.84
C ALA A 5 2.89 -19.96 -5.68
N GLU A 6 2.51 -21.16 -6.04
CA GLU A 6 1.20 -21.74 -5.74
C GLU A 6 1.34 -22.78 -4.63
N ALA A 7 0.25 -23.15 -3.96
CA ALA A 7 0.35 -24.08 -2.84
C ALA A 7 0.98 -25.43 -3.24
N GLY A 8 0.62 -25.97 -4.41
CA GLY A 8 1.23 -27.20 -4.92
C GLY A 8 2.73 -27.05 -5.18
N THR A 9 3.18 -25.87 -5.60
CA THR A 9 4.61 -25.57 -5.78
C THR A 9 5.32 -25.55 -4.43
N VAL A 10 4.73 -24.88 -3.43
CA VAL A 10 5.29 -24.82 -2.07
C VAL A 10 5.37 -26.22 -1.43
N GLU A 11 4.34 -27.04 -1.58
CA GLU A 11 4.32 -28.39 -1.00
C GLU A 11 5.28 -29.36 -1.67
N ALA A 12 5.52 -29.21 -2.96
CA ALA A 12 6.47 -30.04 -3.70
C ALA A 12 7.91 -29.91 -3.16
N GLU A 13 8.25 -28.76 -2.57
CA GLU A 13 9.55 -28.53 -1.91
C GLU A 13 9.69 -29.28 -0.57
N ASN A 14 8.62 -29.92 -0.07
CA ASN A 14 8.57 -30.59 1.25
C ASN A 14 9.19 -29.76 2.39
N PRO A 15 8.73 -28.51 2.61
CA PRO A 15 9.37 -27.60 3.56
C PRO A 15 9.10 -28.01 5.02
N ASP A 16 10.02 -27.70 5.93
CA ASP A 16 9.76 -27.72 7.37
C ASP A 16 9.02 -26.45 7.83
N VAL A 17 9.32 -25.32 7.18
CA VAL A 17 8.78 -24.00 7.48
C VAL A 17 8.45 -23.26 6.18
N VAL A 18 7.28 -22.65 6.12
CA VAL A 18 6.82 -21.78 5.05
C VAL A 18 6.60 -20.37 5.60
N ILE A 19 7.19 -19.37 4.95
CA ILE A 19 7.06 -17.96 5.30
C ILE A 19 6.45 -17.22 4.11
N ILE A 20 5.25 -16.68 4.31
CA ILE A 20 4.54 -15.87 3.32
C ILE A 20 4.96 -14.41 3.49
N ALA A 21 5.74 -13.93 2.52
CA ALA A 21 6.25 -12.56 2.44
C ALA A 21 5.85 -11.92 1.08
N THR A 22 4.63 -12.19 0.65
CA THR A 22 4.04 -11.78 -0.64
C THR A 22 3.73 -10.28 -0.73
N GLY A 23 3.89 -9.54 0.37
CA GLY A 23 3.61 -8.10 0.43
C GLY A 23 2.11 -7.80 0.30
N GLY A 24 1.80 -6.66 -0.30
CA GLY A 24 0.43 -6.23 -0.58
C GLY A 24 0.31 -5.58 -1.96
N LEU A 25 -0.93 -5.34 -2.38
CA LEU A 25 -1.28 -4.66 -3.63
C LEU A 25 -1.92 -3.30 -3.34
N PRO A 26 -1.71 -2.29 -4.20
CA PRO A 26 -2.30 -0.97 -4.03
C PRO A 26 -3.84 -1.08 -3.99
N HIS A 27 -4.45 -0.30 -3.09
CA HIS A 27 -5.90 -0.27 -2.94
C HIS A 27 -6.47 1.06 -3.45
N THR A 28 -7.37 1.00 -4.42
CA THR A 28 -7.99 2.18 -5.04
C THR A 28 -9.50 2.26 -4.81
N ASP A 29 -10.14 1.21 -4.29
CA ASP A 29 -11.60 1.13 -4.08
C ASP A 29 -12.04 1.88 -2.80
N VAL A 30 -11.79 3.18 -2.77
CA VAL A 30 -11.97 4.05 -1.60
C VAL A 30 -13.05 5.11 -1.80
N LEU A 31 -13.52 5.26 -3.04
CA LEU A 31 -14.52 6.26 -3.42
C LEU A 31 -15.93 5.67 -3.35
N ALA A 32 -16.92 6.53 -3.13
CA ALA A 32 -18.33 6.14 -3.18
C ALA A 32 -18.78 5.72 -4.59
N SER A 33 -18.14 6.27 -5.64
CA SER A 33 -18.33 5.87 -7.04
C SER A 33 -17.16 6.34 -7.90
N GLY A 34 -16.92 5.66 -9.03
CA GLY A 34 -15.87 6.03 -9.99
C GLY A 34 -14.48 5.46 -9.70
N ASN A 35 -14.37 4.41 -8.88
CA ASN A 35 -13.09 3.74 -8.60
C ASN A 35 -12.44 3.16 -9.88
N GLU A 36 -13.25 2.80 -10.89
CA GLU A 36 -12.77 2.34 -12.19
C GLU A 36 -12.13 3.44 -13.06
N LEU A 37 -12.23 4.70 -12.65
CA LEU A 37 -11.70 5.87 -13.37
C LEU A 37 -10.36 6.36 -12.80
N VAL A 38 -9.89 5.77 -11.70
CA VAL A 38 -8.65 6.17 -11.03
C VAL A 38 -7.55 5.15 -11.27
N VAL A 39 -6.31 5.57 -11.04
CA VAL A 39 -5.12 4.70 -11.04
C VAL A 39 -4.42 4.79 -9.70
N SER A 40 -3.57 3.83 -9.37
CA SER A 40 -2.79 3.86 -8.13
C SER A 40 -1.54 4.73 -8.27
N SER A 41 -0.99 5.18 -7.14
CA SER A 41 0.35 5.77 -7.09
C SER A 41 1.42 4.84 -7.67
N TRP A 42 1.24 3.52 -7.49
CA TRP A 42 2.16 2.50 -8.00
C TRP A 42 2.14 2.42 -9.53
N ASP A 43 0.98 2.56 -10.18
CA ASP A 43 0.87 2.57 -11.64
C ASP A 43 1.66 3.71 -12.29
N ILE A 44 1.75 4.86 -11.60
CA ILE A 44 2.56 6.00 -12.02
C ILE A 44 4.05 5.73 -11.76
N ILE A 45 4.39 5.14 -10.61
CA ILE A 45 5.78 4.84 -10.23
C ILE A 45 6.38 3.75 -11.12
N SER A 46 5.61 2.72 -11.45
CA SER A 46 6.03 1.63 -12.34
C SER A 46 6.13 2.07 -13.80
N GLY A 47 5.38 3.11 -14.18
CA GLY A 47 5.26 3.58 -15.56
C GLY A 47 4.22 2.81 -16.38
N ASP A 48 3.41 1.97 -15.75
CA ASP A 48 2.30 1.24 -16.39
C ASP A 48 1.22 2.21 -16.90
N VAL A 49 1.04 3.34 -16.21
CA VAL A 49 0.15 4.43 -16.61
C VAL A 49 0.97 5.69 -16.94
N LYS A 50 0.66 6.29 -18.09
CA LYS A 50 1.30 7.55 -18.51
C LYS A 50 0.80 8.73 -17.68
N PRO A 51 1.69 9.67 -17.30
CA PRO A 51 1.30 10.93 -16.67
C PRO A 51 0.27 11.72 -17.50
N GLY A 52 -0.80 12.18 -16.84
CA GLY A 52 -1.70 13.21 -17.34
C GLY A 52 -1.08 14.61 -17.31
N THR A 53 -1.86 15.64 -17.64
CA THR A 53 -1.39 17.04 -17.66
C THR A 53 -1.95 17.88 -16.52
N ASN A 54 -3.12 17.53 -15.97
CA ASN A 54 -3.72 18.16 -14.81
C ASN A 54 -4.24 17.07 -13.88
N VAL A 55 -3.44 16.74 -12.87
CA VAL A 55 -3.57 15.50 -12.10
C VAL A 55 -3.91 15.81 -10.64
N LEU A 56 -4.94 15.15 -10.13
CA LEU A 56 -5.24 15.10 -8.70
C LEU A 56 -4.69 13.80 -8.13
N ILE A 57 -3.83 13.88 -7.12
CA ILE A 57 -3.45 12.77 -6.26
C ILE A 57 -4.27 12.86 -4.99
N PHE A 58 -5.11 11.87 -4.71
CA PHE A 58 -5.74 11.70 -3.42
C PHE A 58 -4.85 10.81 -2.55
N ASP A 59 -4.17 11.40 -1.58
CA ASP A 59 -3.23 10.77 -0.66
C ASP A 59 -3.87 10.56 0.72
N ASP A 60 -4.34 9.34 0.96
CA ASP A 60 -4.93 8.88 2.22
C ASP A 60 -3.98 7.94 3.00
N ALA A 61 -2.82 7.62 2.41
CA ALA A 61 -1.77 6.85 3.10
C ALA A 61 -0.69 7.74 3.71
N GLY A 62 -0.41 8.90 3.11
CA GLY A 62 0.53 9.86 3.69
C GLY A 62 1.99 9.41 3.65
N ASP A 63 2.30 8.43 2.79
CA ASP A 63 3.60 7.78 2.73
C ASP A 63 4.47 8.29 1.56
N HIS A 64 5.57 7.59 1.32
CA HIS A 64 6.49 7.93 0.24
C HIS A 64 5.88 7.77 -1.16
N ALA A 65 4.93 6.85 -1.36
CA ALA A 65 4.40 6.55 -2.69
C ALA A 65 3.62 7.75 -3.26
N GLY A 66 2.84 8.44 -2.44
CA GLY A 66 2.13 9.66 -2.83
C GLY A 66 3.08 10.76 -3.34
N LEU A 67 4.16 11.03 -2.60
CA LEU A 67 5.16 12.04 -3.00
C LEU A 67 6.02 11.62 -4.19
N GLN A 68 6.34 10.34 -4.33
CA GLN A 68 7.07 9.82 -5.50
C GLN A 68 6.24 9.94 -6.78
N ALA A 69 4.96 9.57 -6.73
CA ALA A 69 4.04 9.77 -7.85
C ALA A 69 3.93 11.26 -8.20
N ALA A 70 3.78 12.14 -7.21
CA ALA A 70 3.78 13.59 -7.43
C ALA A 70 5.04 14.10 -8.13
N GLU A 71 6.22 13.62 -7.72
CA GLU A 71 7.48 13.99 -8.34
C GLU A 71 7.58 13.51 -9.79
N ILE A 72 7.18 12.27 -10.07
CA ILE A 72 7.16 11.73 -11.44
C ILE A 72 6.22 12.52 -12.35
N LEU A 73 5.00 12.79 -11.90
CA LEU A 73 4.00 13.57 -12.63
C LEU A 73 4.49 15.00 -12.89
N ALA A 74 5.01 15.67 -11.86
CA ALA A 74 5.52 17.02 -11.98
C ALA A 74 6.79 17.09 -12.84
N ASN A 75 7.64 16.05 -12.84
CA ASN A 75 8.78 15.91 -13.74
C ASN A 75 8.35 15.76 -15.21
N ALA A 76 7.20 15.13 -15.47
CA ALA A 76 6.59 15.04 -16.79
C ALA A 76 5.92 16.36 -17.25
N GLY A 77 5.90 17.40 -16.40
CA GLY A 77 5.33 18.71 -16.72
C GLY A 77 3.86 18.86 -16.38
N ALA A 78 3.27 17.92 -15.63
CA ALA A 78 1.89 18.02 -15.18
C ALA A 78 1.72 19.12 -14.12
N ARG A 79 0.53 19.75 -14.11
CA ARG A 79 0.00 20.43 -12.94
C ARG A 79 -0.50 19.38 -11.97
N VAL A 80 0.02 19.36 -10.74
CA VAL A 80 -0.28 18.32 -9.74
C VAL A 80 -0.90 18.94 -8.50
N GLU A 81 -2.03 18.40 -8.05
CA GLU A 81 -2.57 18.67 -6.73
C GLU A 81 -2.48 17.41 -5.87
N VAL A 82 -1.78 17.48 -4.74
CA VAL A 82 -1.75 16.42 -3.72
C VAL A 82 -2.75 16.78 -2.65
N MET A 83 -3.88 16.08 -2.63
CA MET A 83 -4.99 16.28 -1.70
C MET A 83 -5.01 15.18 -0.66
N THR A 84 -5.24 15.54 0.60
CA THR A 84 -5.33 14.57 1.70
C THR A 84 -6.43 14.97 2.68
N PRO A 85 -7.16 14.01 3.29
CA PRO A 85 -8.12 14.33 4.35
C PRO A 85 -7.41 14.70 5.66
N ASP A 86 -6.13 14.36 5.80
CA ASP A 86 -5.35 14.64 7.00
C ASP A 86 -5.07 16.12 7.21
N ARG A 87 -4.77 16.48 8.46
CA ARG A 87 -4.36 17.83 8.86
C ARG A 87 -2.97 18.24 8.35
N ALA A 88 -2.19 17.30 7.84
CA ALA A 88 -0.85 17.49 7.30
C ALA A 88 -0.66 16.58 6.09
N PHE A 89 0.09 17.03 5.09
CA PHE A 89 0.44 16.20 3.95
C PHE A 89 1.60 15.25 4.32
N ALA A 90 1.58 14.04 3.74
CA ALA A 90 2.62 13.02 3.89
C ALA A 90 3.13 12.81 5.34
N PRO A 91 2.25 12.60 6.35
CA PRO A 91 2.64 12.47 7.76
C PRO A 91 3.64 11.34 8.06
N GLU A 92 3.70 10.29 7.23
CA GLU A 92 4.62 9.17 7.42
C GLU A 92 6.03 9.43 6.84
N VAL A 93 6.22 10.55 6.12
CA VAL A 93 7.52 10.96 5.57
C VAL A 93 8.27 11.81 6.59
N MET A 94 9.30 11.22 7.21
CA MET A 94 10.14 11.91 8.19
C MET A 94 10.85 13.15 7.62
N ALA A 95 11.07 14.15 8.47
CA ALA A 95 11.55 15.48 8.08
C ALA A 95 12.82 15.48 7.20
N MET A 96 13.82 14.64 7.49
CA MET A 96 15.04 14.57 6.68
C MET A 96 14.78 14.09 5.25
N ASN A 97 13.81 13.19 5.07
CA ASN A 97 13.40 12.69 3.77
C ASN A 97 12.42 13.64 3.07
N LEU A 98 11.69 14.47 3.82
CA LEU A 98 10.78 15.45 3.25
C LEU A 98 11.52 16.58 2.52
N VAL A 99 12.67 17.03 3.04
CA VAL A 99 13.48 18.12 2.46
C VAL A 99 13.78 17.93 0.96
N PRO A 100 14.31 16.77 0.50
CA PRO A 100 14.56 16.57 -0.93
C PRO A 100 13.28 16.59 -1.78
N TYR A 101 12.16 16.02 -1.32
CA TYR A 101 10.88 16.12 -2.03
C TYR A 101 10.46 17.57 -2.21
N MET A 102 10.47 18.36 -1.13
CA MET A 102 10.08 19.77 -1.20
C MET A 102 11.00 20.58 -2.12
N ARG A 103 12.31 20.33 -2.08
CA ARG A 103 13.27 20.99 -2.98
C ARG A 103 13.00 20.71 -4.46
N SER A 104 12.46 19.53 -4.77
CA SER A 104 12.07 19.12 -6.11
C SER A 104 10.71 19.70 -6.51
N LEU A 105 9.69 19.48 -5.69
CA LEU A 105 8.30 19.79 -5.97
C LEU A 105 7.99 21.29 -5.95
N GLN A 106 8.57 22.07 -5.04
CA GLN A 106 8.29 23.51 -4.92
C GLN A 106 8.76 24.35 -6.13
N LYS A 107 9.59 23.78 -7.00
CA LYS A 107 10.03 24.43 -8.24
C LYS A 107 9.08 24.18 -9.41
N ARG A 108 8.00 23.41 -9.19
CA ARG A 108 7.07 22.90 -10.19
C ARG A 108 5.64 23.34 -9.83
N ASP A 109 4.71 23.08 -10.74
CA ASP A 109 3.28 23.39 -10.54
C ASP A 109 2.62 22.32 -9.65
N VAL A 110 3.01 22.31 -8.37
CA VAL A 110 2.49 21.37 -7.36
C VAL A 110 1.83 22.14 -6.22
N THR A 111 0.59 21.78 -5.92
CA THR A 111 -0.19 22.29 -4.79
C THR A 111 -0.47 21.18 -3.79
N PHE A 112 -0.35 21.49 -2.50
CA PHE A 112 -0.74 20.60 -1.41
C PHE A 112 -2.03 21.10 -0.76
N THR A 113 -3.05 20.26 -0.73
CA THR A 113 -4.38 20.57 -0.21
C THR A 113 -4.71 19.61 0.92
N VAL A 114 -4.69 20.09 2.16
CA VAL A 114 -4.98 19.28 3.36
C VAL A 114 -6.43 19.44 3.79
N THR A 115 -6.95 18.52 4.61
CA THR A 115 -8.31 18.55 5.21
C THR A 115 -9.48 18.39 4.23
N TYR A 116 -9.23 17.87 3.03
CA TYR A 116 -10.24 17.61 2.00
C TYR A 116 -10.22 16.15 1.55
N ARG A 117 -11.40 15.58 1.30
CA ARG A 117 -11.57 14.21 0.86
C ARG A 117 -12.01 14.16 -0.60
N LEU A 118 -11.52 13.19 -1.35
CA LEU A 118 -12.08 12.82 -2.63
C LEU A 118 -13.23 11.82 -2.39
N ASP A 119 -14.46 12.22 -2.68
CA ASP A 119 -15.64 11.39 -2.38
C ASP A 119 -16.03 10.49 -3.56
N ALA A 120 -15.93 11.03 -4.78
CA ALA A 120 -16.30 10.35 -6.02
C ALA A 120 -15.57 10.96 -7.22
N VAL A 121 -15.49 10.17 -8.29
CA VAL A 121 -15.00 10.63 -9.59
C VAL A 121 -16.05 10.29 -10.65
N GLU A 122 -16.35 11.24 -11.52
CA GLU A 122 -17.24 11.01 -12.67
C GLU A 122 -16.53 11.38 -13.98
N LYS A 123 -16.92 10.69 -15.05
CA LYS A 123 -16.40 10.99 -16.39
C LYS A 123 -17.21 12.12 -17.03
N ASN A 124 -16.52 13.13 -17.55
CA ASN A 124 -17.11 14.23 -18.32
C ASN A 124 -16.33 14.43 -19.64
N GLY A 125 -16.81 13.78 -20.70
CA GLY A 125 -16.10 13.75 -21.98
C GLY A 125 -14.73 13.08 -21.86
N ASN A 126 -13.67 13.84 -22.18
CA ASN A 126 -12.27 13.40 -22.06
C ASN A 126 -11.64 13.79 -20.71
N GLN A 127 -12.41 14.39 -19.80
CA GLN A 127 -11.95 14.79 -18.47
C GLN A 127 -12.67 14.00 -17.39
N LEU A 128 -12.18 14.17 -16.18
CA LEU A 128 -12.74 13.64 -14.94
C LEU A 128 -13.18 14.81 -14.07
N VAL A 129 -14.34 14.69 -13.45
CA VAL A 129 -14.79 15.60 -12.39
C VAL A 129 -14.62 14.88 -11.06
N ALA A 130 -13.73 15.40 -10.23
CA ALA A 130 -13.52 14.95 -8.86
C ALA A 130 -14.45 15.71 -7.93
N HIS A 131 -15.29 14.98 -7.20
CA HIS A 131 -16.17 15.50 -6.16
C HIS A 131 -15.41 15.51 -4.84
N VAL A 132 -15.26 16.71 -4.26
CA VAL A 132 -14.42 16.95 -3.11
C VAL A 132 -15.27 17.38 -1.92
N GLY A 133 -15.19 16.58 -0.86
CA GLY A 133 -15.85 16.80 0.42
C GLY A 133 -14.86 17.14 1.54
N SER A 134 -15.31 16.96 2.77
CA SER A 134 -14.50 17.13 3.97
C SER A 134 -15.09 16.34 5.13
N ASP A 135 -14.24 15.68 5.89
CA ASP A 135 -14.62 14.98 7.13
C ASP A 135 -15.09 15.97 8.22
N TYR A 136 -14.86 17.27 8.03
CA TYR A 136 -15.34 18.35 8.89
C TYR A 136 -16.74 18.86 8.50
N GLY A 137 -17.31 18.37 7.39
CA GLY A 137 -18.66 18.66 6.93
C GLY A 137 -18.84 19.99 6.19
N GLY A 138 -19.98 20.11 5.49
CA GLY A 138 -20.44 21.35 4.86
C GLY A 138 -19.72 21.77 3.56
N VAL A 139 -18.75 20.98 3.10
CA VAL A 139 -18.02 21.19 1.84
C VAL A 139 -18.57 20.26 0.77
N ALA A 140 -18.91 20.84 -0.38
CA ALA A 140 -19.15 20.11 -1.62
C ALA A 140 -18.54 20.93 -2.76
N LYS A 141 -17.37 20.53 -3.22
CA LYS A 141 -16.64 21.18 -4.32
C LYS A 141 -16.51 20.20 -5.47
N GLN A 142 -16.29 20.75 -6.66
CA GLN A 142 -15.94 19.99 -7.84
C GLN A 142 -14.68 20.57 -8.45
N GLN A 143 -13.83 19.71 -8.96
CA GLN A 143 -12.67 20.09 -9.74
C GLN A 143 -12.55 19.19 -10.96
N THR A 144 -12.10 19.78 -12.07
CA THR A 144 -11.93 19.05 -13.33
C THR A 144 -10.45 18.78 -13.57
N VAL A 145 -10.13 17.51 -13.81
CA VAL A 145 -8.77 16.99 -14.01
C VAL A 145 -8.77 16.01 -15.18
N ASP A 146 -7.60 15.67 -15.71
CA ASP A 146 -7.48 14.64 -16.75
C ASP A 146 -7.03 13.28 -16.21
N GLN A 147 -6.56 13.23 -14.96
CA GLN A 147 -6.17 12.01 -14.27
C GLN A 147 -6.39 12.16 -12.77
N VAL A 148 -6.86 11.08 -12.15
CA VAL A 148 -6.95 10.94 -10.70
C VAL A 148 -6.08 9.75 -10.28
N VAL A 149 -5.19 9.99 -9.33
CA VAL A 149 -4.29 9.00 -8.74
C VAL A 149 -4.69 8.81 -7.28
N VAL A 150 -4.87 7.57 -6.83
CA VAL A 150 -5.17 7.25 -5.43
C VAL A 150 -3.95 6.63 -4.78
N ASN A 151 -3.59 7.14 -3.60
CA ASN A 151 -2.62 6.55 -2.69
C ASN A 151 -3.30 6.23 -1.36
N HIS A 152 -3.72 4.97 -1.17
CA HIS A 152 -4.40 4.50 0.05
C HIS A 152 -3.73 3.21 0.58
N GLY A 153 -2.41 3.14 0.47
CA GLY A 153 -1.62 2.02 0.98
C GLY A 153 -1.96 0.72 0.25
N THR A 154 -1.76 -0.41 0.94
CA THR A 154 -1.90 -1.73 0.32
C THR A 154 -2.84 -2.65 1.09
N ILE A 155 -3.52 -3.54 0.37
CA ILE A 155 -4.19 -4.71 0.93
C ILE A 155 -3.22 -5.90 0.91
N PRO A 156 -3.13 -6.70 1.98
CA PRO A 156 -2.29 -7.90 2.00
C PRO A 156 -2.59 -8.86 0.84
N LEU A 157 -1.53 -9.39 0.21
CA LEU A 157 -1.64 -10.46 -0.78
C LEU A 157 -1.53 -11.82 -0.08
N ASP A 158 -2.54 -12.22 0.69
CA ASP A 158 -2.47 -13.33 1.65
C ASP A 158 -3.29 -14.58 1.27
N ASP A 159 -3.80 -14.67 0.04
CA ASP A 159 -4.53 -15.84 -0.46
C ASP A 159 -3.73 -17.14 -0.32
N LEU A 160 -2.46 -17.13 -0.75
CA LEU A 160 -1.57 -18.30 -0.63
C LEU A 160 -1.38 -18.73 0.84
N TYR A 161 -1.33 -17.77 1.77
CA TYR A 161 -1.27 -18.08 3.19
C TYR A 161 -2.52 -18.84 3.65
N PHE A 162 -3.71 -18.35 3.29
CA PHE A 162 -4.96 -19.02 3.68
C PHE A 162 -5.14 -20.37 3.02
N GLU A 163 -4.68 -20.54 1.79
CA GLU A 163 -4.69 -21.83 1.09
C GLU A 163 -3.78 -22.86 1.79
N LEU A 164 -2.60 -22.45 2.25
CA LEU A 164 -1.63 -23.32 2.93
C LEU A 164 -1.97 -23.58 4.40
N ARG A 165 -2.76 -22.71 5.04
CA ARG A 165 -3.02 -22.73 6.48
C ARG A 165 -3.58 -24.05 7.01
N PRO A 166 -4.59 -24.70 6.41
CA PRO A 166 -5.15 -25.95 6.93
C PRO A 166 -4.16 -27.11 7.01
N ARG A 167 -3.07 -27.06 6.21
CA ARG A 167 -2.06 -28.11 6.07
C ARG A 167 -0.81 -27.87 6.94
N SER A 168 -0.78 -26.74 7.62
CA SER A 168 0.30 -26.37 8.55
C SER A 168 0.09 -26.94 9.95
N SER A 169 1.19 -27.24 10.65
CA SER A 169 1.19 -27.82 12.01
C SER A 169 0.75 -26.81 13.08
N ASN A 170 1.03 -25.52 12.89
CA ASN A 170 0.61 -24.44 13.78
C ASN A 170 -0.71 -23.79 13.38
N LEU A 171 -1.34 -24.16 12.25
CA LEU A 171 -2.50 -23.49 11.67
C LEU A 171 -2.30 -21.96 11.51
N GLY A 172 -1.08 -21.56 11.16
CA GLY A 172 -0.67 -20.16 11.03
C GLY A 172 -0.55 -19.39 12.35
N ALA A 173 -0.67 -20.05 13.50
CA ALA A 173 -0.59 -19.39 14.80
C ALA A 173 0.85 -18.98 15.15
N VAL A 174 0.97 -17.79 15.73
CA VAL A 174 2.19 -17.24 16.31
C VAL A 174 1.99 -17.14 17.82
N ASN A 175 2.96 -17.62 18.61
CA ASN A 175 3.01 -17.39 20.04
C ASN A 175 3.76 -16.07 20.28
N TYR A 176 3.00 -15.03 20.64
CA TYR A 176 3.55 -13.70 20.84
C TYR A 176 4.46 -13.61 22.08
N ASP A 177 4.20 -14.38 23.13
CA ASP A 177 5.07 -14.40 24.32
C ASP A 177 6.45 -14.95 23.94
N GLU A 178 6.49 -16.08 23.23
CA GLU A 178 7.74 -16.66 22.71
C GLU A 178 8.43 -15.72 21.71
N LEU A 179 7.66 -15.06 20.83
CA LEU A 179 8.20 -14.13 19.84
C LEU A 179 8.85 -12.89 20.49
N ILE A 180 8.22 -12.35 21.54
CA ILE A 180 8.73 -11.21 22.31
C ILE A 180 10.00 -11.61 23.07
N GLU A 181 10.03 -12.82 23.63
CA GLU A 181 11.20 -13.35 24.34
C GLU A 181 12.33 -13.84 23.41
N GLY A 182 12.13 -13.82 22.08
CA GLY A 182 13.11 -14.32 21.11
C GLY A 182 13.30 -15.84 21.17
N LYS A 183 12.25 -16.58 21.53
CA LYS A 183 12.24 -18.04 21.59
C LYS A 183 11.64 -18.63 20.31
N ASN A 184 12.10 -19.84 19.98
CA ASN A 184 11.55 -20.63 18.89
C ASN A 184 10.07 -20.90 19.11
N GLN A 185 9.28 -20.73 18.06
CA GLN A 185 7.84 -20.93 18.09
C GLN A 185 7.51 -22.40 18.34
N SER A 186 6.74 -22.69 19.39
CA SER A 186 6.44 -24.07 19.82
C SER A 186 5.02 -24.54 19.47
N VAL A 187 4.17 -23.63 18.97
CA VAL A 187 2.74 -23.90 18.76
C VAL A 187 2.52 -25.07 17.80
N MET A 188 1.73 -26.03 18.26
CA MET A 188 1.21 -27.13 17.45
C MET A 188 -0.30 -27.22 17.68
N ARG A 189 -1.08 -27.09 16.60
CA ARG A 189 -2.55 -27.15 16.59
C ARG A 189 -3.11 -28.21 15.63
N ASN A 190 -2.28 -28.71 14.73
CA ASN A 190 -2.59 -29.75 13.77
C ASN A 190 -1.47 -30.81 13.77
N PRO A 191 -1.69 -31.97 14.40
CA PRO A 191 -0.70 -33.06 14.44
C PRO A 191 -0.35 -33.62 13.05
N ASP A 192 -1.26 -33.53 12.09
CA ASP A 192 -1.07 -34.01 10.71
C ASP A 192 -0.42 -32.96 9.80
N GLY A 193 -0.11 -31.77 10.34
CA GLY A 193 0.48 -30.69 9.57
C GLY A 193 1.93 -30.97 9.17
N LYS A 194 2.28 -30.66 7.91
CA LYS A 194 3.58 -31.03 7.31
C LYS A 194 4.69 -29.99 7.53
N TYR A 195 4.31 -28.74 7.73
CA TYR A 195 5.21 -27.60 7.88
C TYR A 195 4.64 -26.61 8.90
N ARG A 196 5.48 -25.74 9.46
CA ARG A 196 5.02 -24.53 10.15
C ARG A 196 4.75 -23.43 9.13
N LEU A 197 3.71 -22.64 9.33
CA LEU A 197 3.34 -21.57 8.43
C LEU A 197 3.32 -20.23 9.16
N TYR A 198 3.93 -19.22 8.56
CA TYR A 198 3.92 -17.85 9.05
C TYR A 198 3.68 -16.87 7.90
N ARG A 199 3.25 -15.66 8.26
CA ARG A 199 3.21 -14.50 7.36
C ARG A 199 3.92 -13.32 8.00
N ILE A 200 4.64 -12.53 7.21
CA ILE A 200 5.44 -11.38 7.67
C ILE A 200 5.27 -10.16 6.76
N GLY A 201 5.58 -8.97 7.28
CA GLY A 201 5.53 -7.72 6.51
C GLY A 201 4.11 -7.36 6.09
N ASP A 202 3.98 -6.78 4.89
CA ASP A 202 2.68 -6.28 4.40
C ASP A 202 1.68 -7.38 4.07
N ALA A 203 2.13 -8.64 3.94
CA ALA A 203 1.25 -9.80 3.90
C ALA A 203 0.50 -10.03 5.23
N VAL A 204 0.89 -9.36 6.30
CA VAL A 204 0.16 -9.31 7.58
C VAL A 204 -0.69 -8.06 7.68
N ALA A 205 -0.06 -6.90 7.51
CA ALA A 205 -0.66 -5.59 7.59
C ALA A 205 0.32 -4.57 7.01
N ALA A 206 -0.18 -3.69 6.14
CA ALA A 206 0.59 -2.63 5.50
C ALA A 206 1.25 -1.72 6.54
N ARG A 207 2.59 -1.66 6.52
CA ARG A 207 3.41 -0.83 7.41
C ARG A 207 4.62 -0.30 6.64
N ASN A 208 5.60 0.27 7.35
CA ASN A 208 6.87 0.67 6.73
C ASN A 208 7.84 -0.51 6.56
N THR A 209 8.84 -0.32 5.68
CA THR A 209 9.88 -1.32 5.40
C THR A 209 10.62 -1.78 6.65
N HIS A 210 10.82 -0.90 7.63
CA HIS A 210 11.47 -1.25 8.89
C HIS A 210 10.66 -2.29 9.66
N ALA A 211 9.34 -2.15 9.73
CA ALA A 211 8.46 -3.12 10.38
C ALA A 211 8.51 -4.49 9.68
N ALA A 212 8.57 -4.53 8.35
CA ALA A 212 8.71 -5.78 7.59
C ALA A 212 10.06 -6.48 7.87
N ILE A 213 11.16 -5.71 7.90
CA ILE A 213 12.48 -6.23 8.28
C ILE A 213 12.46 -6.75 9.72
N TYR A 214 11.83 -6.00 10.64
CA TYR A 214 11.76 -6.38 12.04
C TYR A 214 10.92 -7.65 12.25
N ASP A 215 9.82 -7.81 11.50
CA ASP A 215 9.01 -9.03 11.48
C ASP A 215 9.82 -10.25 11.04
N ALA A 216 10.60 -10.12 9.97
CA ALA A 216 11.49 -11.18 9.50
C ALA A 216 12.56 -11.50 10.56
N LEU A 217 13.23 -10.48 11.10
CA LEU A 217 14.31 -10.65 12.05
C LEU A 217 13.85 -11.38 13.32
N ARG A 218 12.73 -10.97 13.92
CA ARG A 218 12.24 -11.59 15.16
C ARG A 218 11.77 -13.03 14.99
N LEU A 219 11.27 -13.37 13.80
CA LEU A 219 10.70 -14.68 13.53
C LEU A 219 11.76 -15.67 13.05
N VAL A 220 12.68 -15.23 12.18
CA VAL A 220 13.55 -16.12 11.38
C VAL A 220 14.95 -16.27 11.96
N LYS A 221 15.39 -15.39 12.87
CA LYS A 221 16.75 -15.39 13.40
C LYS A 221 17.21 -16.74 13.95
N ASP A 222 16.30 -17.51 14.54
CA ASP A 222 16.59 -18.76 15.26
C ASP A 222 15.83 -19.98 14.68
N ILE A 223 15.38 -19.88 13.40
CA ILE A 223 14.75 -20.98 12.64
C ILE A 223 15.80 -21.88 11.99
#